data_AF-I4MXU4-F1
#
_entry.id   AF-I4MXU4-F1
#
_cell.length_a   1.000
_cell.length_b   1.000
_cell.length_c   1.000
_cell.angle_alpha   90.00
_cell.angle_beta   90.00
_cell.angle_gamma   90.00
#
_symmetry.space_group_name_H-M   'P 1'
#
loop_
_entity.id
_entity.type
_entity.pdbx_description
1 polymer ?
#
loop_
_entity_poly.entity_id
_entity_poly.type
_entity_poly.pdbx_seq_one_letter_code
_entity_poly.pdbx_strand_id
1 'polypeptide(L)'
;MKKAIPKSKHPLPQGKPIGLRVKPQGNSAWARMPFVGDDHHKLPSCWDVPLTGGFFGGLDAGKTIARMFIKYLRDQKDDPLRMGASRLRMMFTSLELMKPSTPDEQHSLNGQRAGFISELFEWIDAAAMRHGAALDAIPQRSFIQQVNEHLVRTDHAYMAAVNSVTP
;
A
#
# COMPACT_ATOMS: atom_id res chain seq x y z
N MET A 1 24.42 -36.31 -6.60
CA MET A 1 23.34 -36.91 -5.77
C MET A 1 22.82 -35.85 -4.80
N LYS A 2 21.55 -35.47 -4.88
CA LYS A 2 20.94 -34.50 -3.95
C LYS A 2 20.53 -35.24 -2.68
N LYS A 3 21.09 -34.88 -1.51
CA LYS A 3 20.70 -35.48 -0.21
C LYS A 3 19.28 -35.02 0.14
N ALA A 4 18.36 -35.96 0.26
CA ALA A 4 17.01 -35.72 0.75
C ALA A 4 17.04 -35.51 2.27
N ILE A 5 16.45 -34.39 2.73
CA ILE A 5 16.31 -34.07 4.15
C ILE A 5 15.15 -34.91 4.72
N PRO A 6 15.29 -35.54 5.90
CA PRO A 6 14.23 -36.38 6.46
C PRO A 6 13.01 -35.53 6.83
N LYS A 7 11.81 -35.95 6.42
CA LYS A 7 10.57 -35.32 6.86
C LYS A 7 10.32 -35.68 8.32
N SER A 8 10.23 -34.66 9.18
CA SER A 8 9.88 -34.79 10.60
C SER A 8 8.50 -35.46 10.75
N LYS A 9 8.38 -36.38 11.73
CA LYS A 9 7.16 -37.15 12.04
C LYS A 9 6.16 -36.40 12.95
N HIS A 10 6.41 -35.13 13.26
CA HIS A 10 5.47 -34.32 14.03
C HIS A 10 4.63 -33.47 13.07
N PRO A 11 3.30 -33.58 13.08
CA PRO A 11 2.44 -32.61 12.43
C PRO A 11 2.78 -31.25 13.02
N LEU A 12 3.36 -30.35 12.22
CA LEU A 12 3.49 -28.95 12.60
C LEU A 12 2.06 -28.47 12.89
N PRO A 13 1.79 -27.82 14.04
CA PRO A 13 0.50 -27.19 14.24
C PRO A 13 0.19 -26.33 13.02
N GLN A 14 -1.05 -26.35 12.54
CA GLN A 14 -1.55 -25.48 11.46
C GLN A 14 -1.56 -24.01 11.93
N GLY A 15 -0.38 -23.49 12.26
CA GLY A 15 -0.17 -22.11 12.65
C GLY A 15 -0.22 -21.22 11.42
N LYS A 16 -0.70 -19.99 11.62
CA LYS A 16 -0.62 -18.94 10.61
C LYS A 16 0.84 -18.82 10.13
N PRO A 17 1.08 -18.60 8.82
CA PRO A 17 2.43 -18.40 8.31
C PRO A 17 3.15 -17.31 9.11
N ILE A 18 4.40 -17.58 9.48
CA ILE A 18 5.22 -16.67 10.30
C ILE A 18 5.77 -15.49 9.46
N GLY A 19 5.63 -15.54 8.13
CA GLY A 19 6.16 -14.51 7.24
C GLY A 19 5.60 -14.58 5.82
N LEU A 20 5.95 -13.55 5.03
CA LEU A 20 5.53 -13.42 3.65
C LEU A 20 6.14 -14.52 2.75
N ARG A 21 5.40 -14.92 1.71
CA ARG A 21 5.81 -15.94 0.75
C ARG A 21 5.75 -15.40 -0.68
N VAL A 22 6.60 -15.94 -1.55
CA VAL A 22 6.54 -15.65 -2.98
C VAL A 22 5.28 -16.30 -3.56
N LYS A 23 4.53 -15.56 -4.38
CA LYS A 23 3.28 -16.01 -5.01
C LYS A 23 3.43 -16.05 -6.54
N PRO A 24 4.14 -17.06 -7.12
CA PRO A 24 4.42 -17.06 -8.56
C PRO A 24 3.16 -17.30 -9.43
N GLN A 25 2.11 -17.89 -8.85
CA GLN A 25 0.91 -18.32 -9.57
C GLN A 25 -0.21 -17.27 -9.63
N GLY A 26 0.01 -16.04 -9.13
CA GLY A 26 -1.02 -15.00 -9.14
C GLY A 26 -1.39 -14.52 -10.56
N ASN A 27 -2.70 -14.38 -10.80
CA ASN A 27 -3.30 -14.01 -12.10
C ASN A 27 -2.91 -12.62 -12.62
N SER A 28 -2.32 -11.76 -11.79
CA SER A 28 -1.82 -10.44 -12.18
C SER A 28 -0.52 -10.12 -11.44
N ALA A 29 0.27 -9.17 -11.94
CA ALA A 29 1.48 -8.72 -11.24
C ALA A 29 1.18 -8.26 -9.81
N TRP A 30 0.02 -7.60 -9.60
CA TRP A 30 -0.44 -7.21 -8.27
C TRP A 30 -0.76 -8.42 -7.37
N ALA A 31 -1.48 -9.42 -7.89
CA ALA A 31 -1.84 -10.61 -7.12
C ALA A 31 -0.62 -11.49 -6.75
N ARG A 32 0.52 -11.29 -7.43
CA ARG A 32 1.79 -11.95 -7.10
C ARG A 32 2.58 -11.24 -6.01
N MET A 33 2.16 -10.05 -5.57
CA MET A 33 2.83 -9.33 -4.50
C MET A 33 2.70 -10.11 -3.19
N PRO A 34 3.81 -10.28 -2.43
CA PRO A 34 3.83 -11.18 -1.29
C PRO A 34 2.99 -10.69 -0.09
N PHE A 35 2.66 -9.40 -0.07
CA PHE A 35 1.79 -8.74 0.93
C PHE A 35 0.34 -8.57 0.44
N VAL A 36 -0.08 -9.26 -0.62
CA VAL A 36 -1.46 -9.24 -1.13
C VAL A 36 -2.04 -10.64 -1.02
N GLY A 37 -3.20 -10.78 -0.38
CA GLY A 37 -3.86 -12.07 -0.19
C GLY A 37 -4.50 -12.20 1.19
N ASP A 38 -4.63 -13.44 1.66
CA ASP A 38 -5.33 -13.84 2.88
C ASP A 38 -4.54 -14.88 3.70
N ASP A 39 -3.20 -14.89 3.57
CA ASP A 39 -2.33 -15.83 4.28
C ASP A 39 -2.34 -15.57 5.79
N HIS A 40 -2.49 -14.30 6.22
CA HIS A 40 -2.41 -13.87 7.61
C HIS A 40 -3.73 -13.34 8.16
N HIS A 41 -4.71 -13.06 7.29
CA HIS A 41 -6.02 -12.49 7.64
C HIS A 41 -7.17 -13.27 7.00
N LYS A 42 -8.37 -13.21 7.60
CA LYS A 42 -9.55 -13.99 7.14
C LYS A 42 -10.11 -13.54 5.79
N LEU A 43 -9.81 -12.32 5.36
CA LEU A 43 -10.32 -11.73 4.13
C LEU A 43 -9.14 -11.28 3.26
N PRO A 44 -9.25 -11.35 1.93
CA PRO A 44 -8.25 -10.81 1.03
C PRO A 44 -7.93 -9.34 1.35
N SER A 45 -6.64 -9.05 1.49
CA SER A 45 -6.10 -7.77 1.91
C SER A 45 -5.01 -7.29 0.94
N CYS A 46 -4.89 -5.97 0.77
CA CYS A 46 -3.74 -5.34 0.12
C CYS A 46 -2.58 -5.08 1.09
N TRP A 47 -2.75 -5.49 2.35
CA TRP A 47 -1.75 -5.52 3.40
C TRP A 47 -1.90 -6.85 4.15
N ASP A 48 -1.41 -7.93 3.57
CA ASP A 48 -1.44 -9.28 4.14
C ASP A 48 -0.09 -9.60 4.78
N VAL A 49 0.17 -8.97 5.93
CA VAL A 49 1.47 -8.96 6.59
C VAL A 49 1.30 -9.39 8.04
N PRO A 50 2.10 -10.37 8.54
CA PRO A 50 1.99 -10.79 9.93
C PRO A 50 2.32 -9.64 10.89
N LEU A 51 1.51 -9.50 11.94
CA LEU A 51 1.68 -8.49 12.98
C LEU A 51 2.66 -8.97 14.06
N THR A 52 3.88 -9.30 13.66
CA THR A 52 4.91 -9.86 14.55
C THR A 52 6.21 -9.04 14.47
N GLY A 53 7.11 -9.22 15.44
CA GLY A 53 8.42 -8.52 15.47
C GLY A 53 8.41 -7.15 16.14
N GLY A 54 7.27 -6.75 16.75
CA GLY A 54 7.13 -5.48 17.46
C GLY A 54 7.36 -4.25 16.58
N PHE A 55 7.52 -3.08 17.20
CA PHE A 55 7.61 -1.82 16.45
C PHE A 55 8.78 -1.77 15.47
N PHE A 56 10.00 -2.11 15.89
CA PHE A 56 11.19 -2.01 15.03
C PHE A 56 11.19 -3.03 13.90
N GLY A 57 10.80 -4.28 14.18
CA GLY A 57 10.63 -5.28 13.11
C GLY A 57 9.55 -4.87 12.13
N GLY A 58 8.44 -4.30 12.64
CA GLY A 58 7.41 -3.69 11.82
C GLY A 58 7.95 -2.55 10.94
N LEU A 59 8.76 -1.65 11.50
CA LEU A 59 9.35 -0.51 10.79
C LEU A 59 10.19 -0.96 9.59
N ASP A 60 11.06 -1.94 9.76
CA ASP A 60 11.87 -2.45 8.64
C ASP A 60 11.03 -3.24 7.62
N ALA A 61 10.02 -3.98 8.08
CA ALA A 61 9.07 -4.66 7.20
C ALA A 61 8.29 -3.65 6.35
N GLY A 62 7.79 -2.57 6.94
CA GLY A 62 7.08 -1.49 6.26
C GLY A 62 7.92 -0.84 5.17
N LYS A 63 9.18 -0.49 5.47
CA LYS A 63 10.13 0.05 4.48
C LYS A 63 10.34 -0.92 3.32
N THR A 64 10.54 -2.19 3.64
CA THR A 64 10.76 -3.24 2.62
C THR A 64 9.54 -3.40 1.71
N ILE A 65 8.33 -3.36 2.27
CA ILE A 65 7.07 -3.42 1.50
C ILE A 65 6.92 -2.18 0.61
N ALA A 66 7.27 -0.99 1.09
CA ALA A 66 7.27 0.23 0.27
C ALA A 66 8.21 0.08 -0.93
N ARG A 67 9.42 -0.45 -0.74
CA ARG A 67 10.35 -0.72 -1.85
C ARG A 67 9.81 -1.75 -2.83
N MET A 68 9.14 -2.80 -2.35
CA MET A 68 8.46 -3.76 -3.22
C MET A 68 7.35 -3.10 -4.04
N PHE A 69 6.56 -2.22 -3.43
CA PHE A 69 5.51 -1.47 -4.10
C PHE A 69 6.07 -0.50 -5.16
N ILE A 70 7.12 0.25 -4.83
CA ILE A 70 7.79 1.16 -5.77
C ILE A 70 8.40 0.39 -6.94
N LYS A 71 9.04 -0.77 -6.66
CA LYS A 71 9.53 -1.68 -7.70
C LYS A 71 8.37 -2.14 -8.61
N TYR A 72 7.23 -2.52 -8.02
CA TYR A 72 6.03 -2.86 -8.79
C TYR A 72 5.58 -1.69 -9.70
N LEU A 73 5.52 -0.45 -9.19
CA LEU A 73 5.15 0.71 -10.01
C LEU A 73 6.10 0.90 -11.20
N ARG A 74 7.40 0.74 -10.98
CA ARG A 74 8.41 0.84 -12.04
C ARG A 74 8.26 -0.27 -13.07
N ASP A 75 8.06 -1.50 -12.61
CA ASP A 75 7.92 -2.68 -13.48
C ASP A 75 6.57 -2.67 -14.23
N GLN A 76 5.62 -1.80 -13.87
CA GLN A 76 4.35 -1.56 -14.57
C GLN A 76 4.33 -0.24 -15.37
N LYS A 77 5.49 0.38 -15.64
CA LYS A 77 5.56 1.69 -16.30
C LYS A 77 4.88 1.72 -17.69
N ASP A 78 4.95 0.61 -18.42
CA ASP A 78 4.45 0.47 -19.79
C ASP A 78 3.04 -0.16 -19.84
N ASP A 79 2.44 -0.45 -18.68
CA ASP A 79 1.07 -0.97 -18.60
C ASP A 79 0.06 0.18 -18.67
N PRO A 80 -0.78 0.26 -19.74
CA PRO A 80 -1.79 1.30 -19.87
C PRO A 80 -2.90 1.20 -18.81
N LEU A 81 -3.05 0.04 -18.16
CA LEU A 81 -4.04 -0.22 -17.12
C LEU A 81 -3.41 -0.16 -15.71
N ARG A 82 -2.21 0.44 -15.57
CA ARG A 82 -1.54 0.54 -14.26
C ARG A 82 -2.41 1.30 -13.24
N MET A 83 -2.77 0.61 -12.16
CA MET A 83 -3.65 1.14 -11.10
C MET A 83 -2.87 1.64 -9.87
N GLY A 84 -1.66 2.20 -10.06
CA GLY A 84 -0.72 2.49 -8.96
C GLY A 84 -1.35 3.27 -7.79
N ALA A 85 -2.00 4.40 -8.07
CA ALA A 85 -2.65 5.23 -7.04
C ALA A 85 -3.79 4.48 -6.34
N SER A 86 -4.63 3.74 -7.08
CA SER A 86 -5.73 2.96 -6.49
C SER A 86 -5.22 1.79 -5.65
N ARG A 87 -4.12 1.14 -6.05
CA ARG A 87 -3.46 0.10 -5.25
C ARG A 87 -2.90 0.68 -3.95
N LEU A 88 -2.21 1.82 -4.03
CA LEU A 88 -1.71 2.52 -2.84
C LEU A 88 -2.85 2.88 -1.88
N ARG A 89 -3.96 3.41 -2.39
CA ARG A 89 -5.16 3.69 -1.58
C ARG A 89 -5.66 2.44 -0.87
N MET A 90 -5.77 1.32 -1.58
CA MET A 90 -6.21 0.05 -0.98
C MET A 90 -5.25 -0.47 0.08
N MET A 91 -3.94 -0.28 -0.08
CA MET A 91 -2.96 -0.63 0.97
C MET A 91 -3.21 0.18 2.25
N PHE A 92 -3.44 1.50 2.14
CA PHE A 92 -3.80 2.34 3.28
C PHE A 92 -5.12 1.91 3.93
N THR A 93 -6.16 1.66 3.13
CA THR A 93 -7.43 1.15 3.65
C THR A 93 -7.26 -0.19 4.38
N SER A 94 -6.44 -1.11 3.85
CA SER A 94 -6.14 -2.37 4.53
C SER A 94 -5.43 -2.15 5.87
N LEU A 95 -4.46 -1.23 5.94
CA LEU A 95 -3.76 -0.85 7.17
C LEU A 95 -4.68 -0.22 8.23
N GLU A 96 -5.72 0.52 7.81
CA GLU A 96 -6.71 1.14 8.71
C GLU A 96 -7.73 0.13 9.24
N LEU A 97 -8.12 -0.84 8.41
CA LEU A 97 -9.09 -1.88 8.78
C LEU A 97 -8.49 -2.99 9.66
N MET A 98 -7.17 -3.01 9.85
CA MET A 98 -6.51 -3.97 10.72
C MET A 98 -6.92 -3.79 12.18
N LYS A 99 -7.28 -4.91 12.82
CA LYS A 99 -7.65 -4.99 14.23
C LYS A 99 -6.65 -5.87 14.97
N PRO A 100 -5.52 -5.32 15.46
CA PRO A 100 -4.60 -6.07 16.30
C PRO A 100 -5.32 -6.52 17.58
N SER A 101 -5.02 -7.72 18.02
CA SER A 101 -5.63 -8.38 19.18
C SER A 101 -4.76 -8.24 20.45
N THR A 102 -3.50 -7.85 20.29
CA THR A 102 -2.54 -7.68 21.39
C THR A 102 -1.76 -6.37 21.27
N PRO A 103 -1.16 -5.87 22.38
CA PRO A 103 -0.28 -4.70 22.34
C PRO A 103 0.92 -4.89 21.40
N ASP A 104 1.50 -6.10 21.33
CA ASP A 104 2.63 -6.39 20.45
C ASP A 104 2.26 -6.34 18.97
N GLU A 105 1.07 -6.85 18.62
CA GLU A 105 0.52 -6.73 17.27
C GLU A 105 0.25 -5.26 16.92
N GLN A 106 -0.25 -4.46 17.88
CA GLN A 106 -0.46 -3.03 17.69
C GLN A 106 0.86 -2.28 17.48
N HIS A 107 1.90 -2.60 18.25
CA HIS A 107 3.24 -2.05 18.05
C HIS A 107 3.80 -2.44 16.68
N SER A 108 3.66 -3.70 16.27
CA SER A 108 4.06 -4.16 14.94
C SER A 108 3.33 -3.40 13.84
N LEU A 109 2.01 -3.25 13.93
CA LEU A 109 1.22 -2.51 12.95
C LEU A 109 1.65 -1.04 12.85
N ASN A 110 1.91 -0.39 14.00
CA ASN A 110 2.39 0.99 14.04
C ASN A 110 3.78 1.12 13.40
N GLY A 111 4.68 0.16 13.68
CA GLY A 111 5.98 0.07 13.03
C GLY A 111 5.85 -0.07 11.52
N GLN A 112 5.07 -1.04 11.06
CA GLN A 112 4.78 -1.28 9.64
C GLN A 112 4.27 -0.03 8.92
N ARG A 113 3.31 0.67 9.53
CA ARG A 113 2.79 1.94 9.01
C ARG A 113 3.88 3.02 8.93
N ALA A 114 4.65 3.23 10.00
CA ALA A 114 5.71 4.22 10.05
C ALA A 114 6.82 3.93 9.02
N GLY A 115 7.24 2.67 8.92
CA GLY A 115 8.23 2.22 7.94
C GLY A 115 7.77 2.43 6.50
N PHE A 116 6.52 2.08 6.20
CA PHE A 116 5.97 2.22 4.85
C PHE A 116 5.87 3.69 4.43
N ILE A 117 5.32 4.54 5.30
CA ILE A 117 5.17 5.98 5.01
C ILE A 117 6.53 6.67 4.93
N SER A 118 7.47 6.37 5.83
CA SER A 118 8.81 6.98 5.79
C SER A 118 9.55 6.67 4.49
N GLU A 119 9.54 5.42 4.04
CA GLU A 119 10.16 5.05 2.78
C GLU A 119 9.43 5.70 1.59
N LEU A 120 8.09 5.73 1.56
CA LEU A 120 7.38 6.45 0.50
C LEU A 120 7.73 7.95 0.49
N PHE A 121 7.88 8.57 1.65
CA PHE A 121 8.26 9.96 1.78
C PHE A 121 9.65 10.23 1.21
N GLU A 122 10.65 9.37 1.45
CA GLU A 122 11.99 9.53 0.86
C GLU A 122 11.93 9.61 -0.68
N TRP A 123 11.06 8.81 -1.31
CA TRP A 123 10.88 8.84 -2.77
C TRP A 123 10.08 10.06 -3.25
N ILE A 124 9.08 10.50 -2.46
CA ILE A 124 8.31 11.72 -2.75
C ILE A 124 9.21 12.96 -2.62
N ASP A 125 10.02 13.04 -1.57
CA ASP A 125 10.95 14.14 -1.32
C ASP A 125 11.98 14.25 -2.46
N ALA A 126 12.57 13.12 -2.85
CA ALA A 126 13.46 13.07 -4.01
C ALA A 126 12.78 13.53 -5.32
N ALA A 127 11.51 13.15 -5.52
CA ALA A 127 10.74 13.59 -6.70
C ALA A 127 10.42 15.10 -6.62
N ALA A 128 10.03 15.61 -5.46
CA ALA A 128 9.76 17.02 -5.23
C ALA A 128 10.99 17.88 -5.51
N MET A 129 12.17 17.47 -5.06
CA MET A 129 13.42 18.19 -5.32
C MET A 129 13.81 18.15 -6.81
N ARG A 130 13.59 17.02 -7.50
CA ARG A 130 13.92 16.88 -8.93
C ARG A 130 12.94 17.60 -9.86
N HIS A 131 11.67 17.71 -9.46
CA HIS A 131 10.61 18.33 -10.26
C HIS A 131 10.18 19.71 -9.73
N GLY A 132 10.88 20.26 -8.73
CA GLY A 132 10.49 21.45 -7.98
C GLY A 132 10.33 22.72 -8.81
N ALA A 133 11.13 22.89 -9.88
CA ALA A 133 11.06 24.08 -10.74
C ALA A 133 9.66 24.30 -11.36
N ALA A 134 8.91 23.22 -11.64
CA ALA A 134 7.55 23.33 -12.15
C ALA A 134 6.54 23.73 -11.04
N LEU A 135 6.84 23.40 -9.79
CA LEU A 135 6.03 23.79 -8.62
C LEU A 135 6.27 25.26 -8.26
N ASP A 136 7.54 25.70 -8.30
CA ASP A 136 7.95 27.08 -7.98
C ASP A 136 7.34 28.13 -8.92
N ALA A 137 7.03 27.72 -10.16
CA ALA A 137 6.37 28.57 -11.15
C ALA A 137 4.91 28.92 -10.78
N ILE A 138 4.30 28.21 -9.83
CA ILE A 138 2.91 28.41 -9.42
C ILE A 138 2.90 29.24 -8.12
N PRO A 139 2.35 30.47 -8.12
CA PRO A 139 2.24 31.25 -6.90
C PRO A 139 1.39 30.55 -5.84
N GLN A 140 1.80 30.62 -4.56
CA GLN A 140 1.06 29.99 -3.45
C GLN A 140 -0.43 30.35 -3.42
N ARG A 141 -0.78 31.61 -3.72
CA ARG A 141 -2.18 32.07 -3.78
C ARG A 141 -3.01 31.32 -4.81
N SER A 142 -2.40 30.87 -5.91
CA SER A 142 -3.06 30.14 -6.98
C SER A 142 -3.44 28.74 -6.53
N PHE A 143 -2.62 28.06 -5.71
CA PHE A 143 -3.01 26.79 -5.10
C PHE A 143 -4.23 26.94 -4.19
N ILE A 144 -4.24 27.96 -3.32
CA ILE A 144 -5.35 28.20 -2.40
C ILE A 144 -6.65 28.49 -3.16
N GLN A 145 -6.56 29.35 -4.18
CA GLN A 145 -7.71 29.67 -5.03
C GLN A 145 -8.26 28.41 -5.70
N GLN A 146 -7.41 27.61 -6.34
CA GLN A 146 -7.83 26.38 -7.02
C GLN A 146 -8.48 25.38 -6.06
N VAL A 147 -7.92 25.20 -4.86
CA VAL A 147 -8.51 24.32 -3.84
C VAL A 147 -9.89 24.82 -3.43
N ASN A 148 -10.06 26.13 -3.18
CA ASN A 148 -11.36 26.70 -2.81
C ASN A 148 -12.39 26.54 -3.94
N GLU A 149 -11.99 26.78 -5.19
CA GLU A 149 -12.86 26.57 -6.36
C GLU A 149 -13.30 25.10 -6.49
N HIS A 150 -12.41 24.15 -6.19
CA HIS A 150 -12.72 22.73 -6.22
C HIS A 150 -13.63 22.29 -5.07
N LEU A 151 -13.41 22.79 -3.85
CA LEU A 151 -14.23 22.44 -2.68
C LEU A 151 -15.68 22.95 -2.78
N VAL A 152 -15.93 24.01 -3.55
CA VAL A 152 -17.29 24.53 -3.80
C VAL A 152 -18.08 23.65 -4.80
N ARG A 153 -17.38 22.87 -5.64
CA ARG A 153 -18.02 21.95 -6.59
C ARG A 153 -18.52 20.70 -5.85
N THR A 154 -19.76 20.76 -5.40
CA THR A 154 -20.44 19.63 -4.74
C THR A 154 -21.12 18.72 -5.76
N ASP A 155 -21.29 17.43 -5.42
CA ASP A 155 -22.04 16.48 -6.24
C ASP A 155 -23.47 16.97 -6.51
N HIS A 156 -24.10 17.60 -5.50
CA HIS A 156 -25.41 18.21 -5.64
C HIS A 156 -25.41 19.36 -6.67
N ALA A 157 -24.42 20.27 -6.60
CA ALA A 157 -24.28 21.35 -7.57
C ALA A 157 -23.99 20.84 -8.99
N TYR A 158 -23.19 19.77 -9.11
CA TYR A 158 -22.92 19.13 -10.40
C TYR A 158 -24.19 18.48 -10.98
N MET A 159 -24.91 17.70 -10.18
CA MET A 159 -26.15 17.05 -10.63
C MET A 159 -27.26 18.05 -10.97
N ALA A 160 -27.36 19.16 -10.23
CA ALA A 160 -28.29 20.25 -10.55
C ALA A 160 -27.96 20.90 -11.90
N ALA A 161 -26.68 21.08 -12.24
CA ALA A 161 -26.24 21.61 -13.53
C ALA A 161 -26.47 20.62 -14.68
N VAL A 162 -26.29 19.32 -14.46
CA VAL A 162 -26.60 18.29 -15.48
C VAL A 162 -28.11 18.26 -15.77
N ASN A 163 -28.93 18.31 -14.74
CA ASN A 163 -30.39 18.26 -14.87
C ASN A 163 -30.98 19.54 -15.47
N SER A 164 -30.33 20.70 -15.33
CA SER A 164 -30.80 21.97 -15.93
C SER A 164 -30.47 22.12 -17.42
N VAL A 165 -29.59 21.28 -17.96
CA VAL A 165 -29.16 21.29 -19.37
C VAL A 165 -29.91 20.23 -20.20
N THR A 166 -30.72 19.39 -19.56
CA THR A 166 -31.51 18.35 -20.25
C THR A 166 -32.96 18.86 -20.42
N PRO A 167 -33.43 19.14 -21.65
CA PRO A 167 -34.81 19.58 -21.90
C PRO A 167 -35.87 18.50 -21.63
#